data_AF-A0A959YUA5-F1
#
_entry.id   AF-A0A959YUA5-F1
#
_cell.length_a   1.000
_cell.length_b   1.000
_cell.length_c   1.000
_cell.angle_alpha   90.00
_cell.angle_beta   90.00
_cell.angle_gamma   90.00
#
_symmetry.space_group_name_H-M   'P 1'
#
loop_
_entity.id
_entity.type
_entity.pdbx_description
1 polymer ?
#
loop_
_entity_poly.entity_id
_entity_poly.type
_entity_poly.pdbx_seq_one_letter_code
_entity_poly.pdbx_strand_id
1 'polypeptide(L)'
;MHPVLRNILAVLAGIVAGWIVNMGLIMLTAKLMPPPAGVDVNDIASINAHIHEYSFAQLLMPFLAHALGTFAAGFVVARFAASRQLVLALALGVFFLLGGIAAVMMIPNAPLWFDVLDLVVAYLPMAWLGARLGFK
;
A
#
# COMPACT_ATOMS: atom_id res chain seq x y z
N MET A 1 23.78 -18.75 3.50
CA MET A 1 23.53 -17.67 2.52
C MET A 1 24.22 -16.40 2.97
N HIS A 2 24.88 -15.68 2.07
CA HIS A 2 25.54 -14.41 2.38
C HIS A 2 24.53 -13.36 2.89
N PRO A 3 24.82 -12.60 3.97
CA PRO A 3 23.85 -11.67 4.58
C PRO A 3 23.26 -10.63 3.62
N VAL A 4 24.09 -10.11 2.70
CA VAL A 4 23.63 -9.14 1.68
C VAL A 4 22.62 -9.76 0.73
N LEU A 5 22.91 -10.95 0.20
CA LEU A 5 21.97 -11.65 -0.70
C LEU A 5 20.65 -11.95 0.01
N ARG A 6 20.72 -12.36 1.29
CA ARG A 6 19.54 -12.59 2.12
C ARG A 6 18.68 -11.34 2.28
N ASN A 7 19.30 -10.18 2.51
CA ASN A 7 18.59 -8.92 2.65
C ASN A 7 17.93 -8.49 1.33
N ILE A 8 18.62 -8.65 0.19
CA ILE A 8 18.07 -8.36 -1.13
C ILE A 8 16.83 -9.22 -1.39
N LEU A 9 16.94 -10.53 -1.17
CA LEU A 9 15.80 -11.45 -1.35
C LEU A 9 14.64 -11.13 -0.39
N ALA A 10 14.93 -10.73 0.84
CA ALA A 10 13.90 -10.32 1.79
C ALA A 10 13.17 -9.05 1.32
N VAL A 11 13.89 -8.06 0.79
CA VAL A 11 13.30 -6.82 0.22
C VAL A 11 12.42 -7.15 -0.98
N LEU A 12 12.90 -7.96 -1.92
CA LEU A 12 12.11 -8.38 -3.08
C LEU A 12 10.85 -9.15 -2.67
N ALA A 13 10.98 -10.08 -1.71
CA ALA A 13 9.85 -10.80 -1.15
C ALA A 13 8.84 -9.86 -0.46
N GLY A 14 9.33 -8.83 0.24
CA GLY A 14 8.49 -7.81 0.86
C GLY A 14 7.68 -7.00 -0.17
N ILE A 15 8.31 -6.57 -1.26
CA ILE A 15 7.63 -5.86 -2.34
C ILE A 15 6.53 -6.74 -2.94
N VAL A 16 6.85 -8.00 -3.28
CA VAL A 16 5.89 -8.94 -3.85
C VAL A 16 4.75 -9.22 -2.88
N ALA A 17 5.03 -9.45 -1.59
CA ALA A 17 4.00 -9.68 -0.58
C ALA A 17 3.07 -8.47 -0.42
N GLY A 18 3.64 -7.26 -0.34
CA GLY A 18 2.85 -6.04 -0.25
C GLY A 18 1.99 -5.80 -1.49
N TRP A 19 2.53 -6.06 -2.67
CA TRP A 19 1.78 -5.98 -3.94
C TRP A 19 0.64 -7.00 -4.00
N ILE A 20 0.88 -8.26 -3.62
CA ILE A 20 -0.16 -9.31 -3.59
C ILE A 20 -1.31 -8.90 -2.64
N VAL A 21 -0.97 -8.43 -1.43
CA VAL A 21 -1.99 -8.03 -0.44
C VAL A 21 -2.78 -6.82 -0.94
N ASN A 22 -2.10 -5.82 -1.49
CA ASN A 22 -2.74 -4.62 -2.05
C ASN A 22 -3.68 -4.99 -3.21
N MET A 23 -3.16 -5.63 -4.25
CA MET A 23 -3.97 -6.03 -5.42
C MET A 23 -5.10 -6.99 -5.03
N GLY A 24 -4.85 -7.93 -4.12
CA GLY A 24 -5.86 -8.85 -3.63
C GLY A 24 -7.04 -8.12 -2.97
N LEU A 25 -6.76 -7.10 -2.16
CA LEU A 25 -7.78 -6.27 -1.54
C LEU A 25 -8.52 -5.39 -2.57
N ILE A 26 -7.82 -4.78 -3.52
CA ILE A 26 -8.46 -4.01 -4.61
C ILE A 26 -9.39 -4.89 -5.45
N MET A 27 -8.96 -6.10 -5.85
CA MET A 27 -9.78 -7.02 -6.64
C MET A 27 -11.00 -7.53 -5.85
N LEU A 28 -10.79 -7.89 -4.58
CA LEU A 28 -11.88 -8.34 -3.72
C LEU A 28 -12.92 -7.25 -3.53
N THR A 29 -12.48 -6.00 -3.35
CA THR A 29 -13.37 -4.86 -3.11
C THR A 29 -14.12 -4.45 -4.35
N ALA A 30 -13.49 -4.44 -5.52
CA ALA A 30 -14.20 -4.22 -6.79
C ALA A 30 -15.34 -5.24 -7.01
N LYS A 31 -15.20 -6.46 -6.49
CA LYS A 31 -16.25 -7.49 -6.54
C LYS A 31 -17.36 -7.28 -5.51
N LEU A 32 -17.03 -6.87 -4.29
CA LEU A 32 -17.99 -6.73 -3.19
C LEU A 32 -18.69 -5.37 -3.17
N MET A 33 -17.98 -4.33 -3.58
CA MET A 33 -18.39 -2.92 -3.62
C MET A 33 -17.94 -2.36 -4.97
N PRO A 34 -18.70 -2.63 -6.05
CA PRO A 34 -18.34 -2.17 -7.39
C PRO A 34 -18.21 -0.64 -7.42
N PRO A 35 -17.41 -0.09 -8.36
CA PRO A 35 -17.26 1.35 -8.50
C PRO A 35 -18.60 2.02 -8.88
N PRO A 36 -18.71 3.36 -8.74
CA PRO A 36 -19.86 4.11 -9.21
C PRO A 36 -20.17 3.84 -10.70
N ALA A 37 -21.43 4.00 -11.07
CA ALA A 37 -21.87 3.73 -12.44
C ALA A 37 -21.15 4.64 -13.45
N GLY A 38 -20.61 4.06 -14.53
CA GLY A 38 -19.91 4.81 -15.57
C GLY A 38 -18.41 5.01 -15.33
N VAL A 39 -17.87 4.55 -14.19
CA VAL A 39 -16.43 4.61 -13.93
C VAL A 39 -15.71 3.45 -14.63
N ASP A 40 -14.74 3.78 -15.48
CA ASP A 40 -13.75 2.82 -15.97
C ASP A 40 -12.55 2.81 -15.03
N VAL A 41 -12.39 1.72 -14.28
CA VAL A 41 -11.31 1.55 -13.29
C VAL A 41 -9.93 1.35 -13.93
N ASN A 42 -9.85 1.18 -15.25
CA ASN A 42 -8.57 1.13 -15.98
C ASN A 42 -8.18 2.50 -16.56
N ASP A 43 -9.02 3.52 -16.42
CA ASP A 43 -8.76 4.88 -16.85
C ASP A 43 -8.70 5.82 -15.64
N ILE A 44 -7.48 6.28 -15.32
CA ILE A 44 -7.23 7.22 -14.22
C ILE A 44 -8.02 8.52 -14.40
N ALA A 45 -8.22 9.00 -15.64
CA ALA A 45 -9.02 10.19 -15.90
C ALA A 45 -10.49 9.96 -15.56
N SER A 46 -11.03 8.77 -15.88
CA SER A 46 -12.38 8.35 -15.49
C SER A 46 -12.54 8.30 -13.97
N ILE A 47 -11.60 7.66 -13.26
CA ILE A 47 -11.61 7.61 -11.79
C ILE A 47 -11.59 9.03 -11.21
N ASN A 48 -10.67 9.89 -11.66
CA ASN A 48 -10.52 11.25 -11.13
C ASN A 48 -11.73 12.15 -11.40
N ALA A 49 -12.43 11.96 -12.53
CA ALA A 49 -13.65 12.71 -12.83
C ALA A 49 -14.83 12.33 -11.92
N HIS A 50 -14.88 11.07 -11.45
CA HIS A 50 -16.00 10.53 -10.68
C HIS A 50 -15.65 10.24 -9.21
N ILE A 51 -14.44 10.60 -8.75
CA ILE A 51 -13.96 10.25 -7.40
C ILE A 51 -14.88 10.80 -6.29
N HIS A 52 -15.60 11.89 -6.57
CA HIS A 52 -16.59 12.48 -5.67
C HIS A 52 -17.87 11.63 -5.51
N GLU A 53 -18.13 10.71 -6.44
CA GLU A 53 -19.26 9.79 -6.39
C GLU A 53 -18.97 8.54 -5.56
N TYR A 54 -17.70 8.32 -5.20
CA TYR A 54 -17.32 7.21 -4.34
C TYR A 54 -17.84 7.45 -2.93
N SER A 55 -18.52 6.44 -2.38
CA SER A 55 -18.90 6.43 -0.98
C SER A 55 -17.67 6.40 -0.07
N PHE A 56 -17.86 6.81 1.18
CA PHE A 56 -16.83 6.70 2.22
C PHE A 56 -16.26 5.26 2.31
N ALA A 57 -17.12 4.24 2.25
CA ALA A 57 -16.69 2.85 2.30
C ALA A 57 -15.82 2.45 1.10
N GLN A 58 -16.18 2.91 -0.11
CA GLN A 58 -15.38 2.62 -1.31
C GLN A 58 -14.02 3.34 -1.30
N LEU A 59 -13.93 4.55 -0.74
CA LEU A 59 -12.65 5.25 -0.54
C LEU A 59 -11.79 4.61 0.56
N LEU A 60 -12.40 4.06 1.61
CA LEU A 60 -11.66 3.38 2.68
C LEU A 60 -10.97 2.10 2.19
N MET A 61 -11.44 1.49 1.10
CA MET A 61 -10.86 0.25 0.59
C MET A 61 -9.46 0.40 0.00
N PRO A 62 -9.17 1.38 -0.90
CA PRO A 62 -7.81 1.71 -1.29
C PRO A 62 -6.89 1.98 -0.11
N PHE A 63 -7.35 2.74 0.89
CA PHE A 63 -6.59 2.98 2.12
C PHE A 63 -6.21 1.67 2.81
N LEU A 64 -7.17 0.75 3.01
CA LEU A 64 -6.91 -0.54 3.61
C LEU A 64 -5.95 -1.39 2.76
N ALA A 65 -6.07 -1.33 1.43
CA ALA A 65 -5.17 -2.02 0.52
C ALA A 65 -3.73 -1.50 0.64
N HIS A 66 -3.55 -0.19 0.69
CA HIS A 66 -2.25 0.46 0.90
C HIS A 66 -1.67 0.12 2.28
N ALA A 67 -2.48 0.23 3.33
CA ALA A 67 -2.09 0.00 4.71
C ALA A 67 -1.66 -1.45 4.96
N LEU A 68 -2.50 -2.41 4.56
CA LEU A 68 -2.23 -3.83 4.77
C LEU A 68 -1.15 -4.36 3.81
N GLY A 69 -1.06 -3.80 2.59
CA GLY A 69 0.05 -4.09 1.67
C GLY A 69 1.39 -3.65 2.25
N THR A 70 1.48 -2.40 2.73
CA THR A 70 2.73 -1.89 3.31
C THR A 70 3.08 -2.60 4.63
N PHE A 71 2.07 -2.93 5.44
CA PHE A 71 2.25 -3.79 6.61
C PHE A 71 2.86 -5.15 6.27
N ALA A 72 2.29 -5.84 5.27
CA ALA A 72 2.78 -7.15 4.84
C ALA A 72 4.23 -7.07 4.32
N ALA A 73 4.54 -6.01 3.57
CA ALA A 73 5.90 -5.75 3.11
C ALA A 73 6.88 -5.57 4.28
N GLY A 74 6.53 -4.73 5.26
CA GLY A 74 7.33 -4.51 6.48
C GLY A 74 7.53 -5.79 7.30
N PHE A 75 6.46 -6.58 7.48
CA PHE A 75 6.50 -7.85 8.19
C PHE A 75 7.43 -8.86 7.52
N VAL A 76 7.27 -9.07 6.21
CA VAL A 76 8.08 -10.04 5.45
C VAL A 76 9.55 -9.65 5.49
N VAL A 77 9.90 -8.38 5.24
CA VAL A 77 11.29 -7.94 5.29
C VAL A 77 11.88 -8.14 6.68
N ALA A 78 11.19 -7.70 7.73
CA ALA A 78 11.70 -7.83 9.09
C ALA A 78 11.88 -9.29 9.52
N ARG A 79 10.98 -10.18 9.05
CA ARG A 79 11.01 -11.60 9.41
C ARG A 79 12.12 -12.39 8.73
N PHE A 80 12.55 -11.98 7.54
CA PHE A 80 13.49 -12.74 6.71
C PHE A 80 14.85 -12.08 6.51
N ALA A 81 14.98 -10.76 6.66
CA ALA A 81 16.27 -10.08 6.54
C ALA A 81 17.27 -10.56 7.61
N ALA A 82 18.54 -10.59 7.23
CA ALA A 82 19.67 -10.97 8.09
C ALA A 82 20.04 -9.86 9.09
N SER A 83 19.86 -8.60 8.70
CA SER A 83 20.24 -7.42 9.48
C SER A 83 19.48 -6.18 9.02
N ARG A 84 19.49 -5.11 9.84
CA ARG A 84 18.86 -3.81 9.53
C ARG A 84 17.37 -3.92 9.21
N GLN A 85 16.68 -4.88 9.81
CA GLN A 85 15.27 -5.22 9.58
C GLN A 85 14.38 -3.98 9.60
N LEU A 86 14.49 -3.14 10.63
CA LEU A 86 13.69 -1.91 10.74
C LEU A 86 13.96 -0.93 9.60
N VAL A 87 15.23 -0.71 9.28
CA VAL A 87 15.64 0.23 8.23
C VAL A 87 15.14 -0.25 6.86
N LEU A 88 15.26 -1.55 6.58
CA LEU A 88 14.79 -2.13 5.32
C LEU A 88 13.26 -2.12 5.23
N ALA A 89 12.56 -2.36 6.32
CA ALA A 89 11.09 -2.26 6.35
C ALA A 89 10.62 -0.81 6.15
N LEU A 90 11.24 0.17 6.82
CA LEU A 90 10.93 1.59 6.61
C LEU A 90 11.30 2.06 5.20
N ALA A 91 12.37 1.53 4.60
CA ALA A 91 12.70 1.80 3.20
C ALA A 91 11.59 1.31 2.26
N LEU A 92 10.96 0.16 2.54
CA LEU A 92 9.75 -0.25 1.82
C LEU A 92 8.56 0.67 2.12
N GLY A 93 8.39 1.12 3.36
CA GLY A 93 7.39 2.14 3.69
C GLY A 93 7.54 3.41 2.85
N VAL A 94 8.77 3.91 2.67
CA VAL A 94 9.06 5.04 1.77
C VAL A 94 8.77 4.68 0.32
N PHE A 95 9.16 3.49 -0.15
CA PHE A 95 8.88 3.03 -1.51
C PHE A 95 7.37 3.03 -1.83
N PHE A 96 6.54 2.48 -0.94
CA PHE A 96 5.08 2.50 -1.10
C PHE A 96 4.49 3.91 -0.94
N LEU A 97 5.03 4.73 -0.03
CA LEU A 97 4.63 6.14 0.12
C LEU A 97 4.85 6.94 -1.16
N LEU A 98 5.96 6.72 -1.87
CA LEU A 98 6.19 7.37 -3.17
C LEU A 98 5.11 6.98 -4.19
N GLY A 99 4.65 5.73 -4.15
CA GLY A 99 3.49 5.28 -4.93
C GLY A 99 2.20 5.99 -4.52
N GLY A 100 1.97 6.18 -3.23
CA GLY A 100 0.84 6.95 -2.69
C GLY A 100 0.84 8.41 -3.14
N ILE A 101 1.98 9.07 -3.02
CA ILE A 101 2.16 10.46 -3.50
C ILE A 101 1.87 10.54 -5.00
N ALA A 102 2.37 9.59 -5.79
CA ALA A 102 2.07 9.52 -7.22
C ALA A 102 0.56 9.35 -7.47
N ALA A 103 -0.13 8.50 -6.71
CA ALA A 103 -1.58 8.32 -6.84
C ALA A 103 -2.37 9.61 -6.55
N VAL A 104 -2.01 10.35 -5.50
CA VAL A 104 -2.62 11.66 -5.19
C VAL A 104 -2.39 12.66 -6.33
N MET A 105 -1.18 12.69 -6.90
CA MET A 105 -0.88 13.56 -8.06
C MET A 105 -1.66 13.16 -9.32
N MET A 106 -1.99 11.88 -9.48
CA MET A 106 -2.74 11.35 -10.62
C MET A 106 -4.26 11.50 -10.45
N ILE A 107 -4.76 11.57 -9.22
CA ILE A 107 -6.18 11.70 -8.86
C ILE A 107 -6.37 12.94 -7.97
N PRO A 108 -6.10 14.16 -8.49
CA PRO A 108 -6.08 15.38 -7.67
C PRO A 108 -7.45 15.80 -7.11
N ASN A 109 -8.55 15.24 -7.62
CA ASN A 109 -9.90 15.52 -7.12
C ASN A 109 -10.28 14.65 -5.90
N ALA A 110 -9.40 13.76 -5.44
CA ALA A 110 -9.67 12.94 -4.27
C ALA A 110 -9.98 13.82 -3.04
N PRO A 111 -10.88 13.38 -2.14
CA PRO A 111 -11.16 14.14 -0.92
C PRO A 111 -9.90 14.28 -0.04
N LEU A 112 -9.58 15.51 0.38
CA LEU A 112 -8.38 15.78 1.18
C LEU A 112 -8.26 14.92 2.45
N TRP A 113 -9.38 14.58 3.10
CA TRP A 113 -9.35 13.72 4.28
C TRP A 113 -8.79 12.32 3.97
N PHE A 114 -9.08 11.79 2.77
CA PHE A 114 -8.62 10.49 2.33
C PHE A 114 -7.12 10.56 2.04
N ASP A 115 -6.67 11.55 1.27
CA ASP A 115 -5.24 11.72 0.95
C ASP A 115 -4.39 11.86 2.21
N VAL A 116 -4.85 12.65 3.18
CA VAL A 116 -4.16 12.83 4.46
C VAL A 116 -4.13 11.53 5.25
N LEU A 117 -5.27 10.82 5.36
CA LEU A 117 -5.33 9.54 6.07
C LEU A 117 -4.37 8.52 5.43
N ASP A 118 -4.39 8.41 4.10
CA ASP A 118 -3.62 7.44 3.36
C ASP A 118 -2.12 7.72 3.43
N LEU A 119 -1.68 8.93 3.06
CA LEU A 119 -0.26 9.30 3.06
C LEU A 119 0.37 9.24 4.46
N VAL A 120 -0.37 9.62 5.50
CA VAL A 120 0.14 9.65 6.87
C VAL A 120 0.15 8.26 7.50
N VAL A 121 -0.92 7.47 7.30
CA VAL A 121 -1.13 6.24 8.07
C VAL A 121 -0.75 4.99 7.28
N ALA A 122 -1.08 4.90 6.00
CA ALA A 122 -1.00 3.64 5.25
C ALA A 122 0.44 3.16 5.00
N TYR A 123 1.43 4.06 5.07
CA TYR A 123 2.78 3.76 4.61
C TYR A 123 3.79 3.58 5.76
N LEU A 124 4.36 4.66 6.29
CA LEU A 124 5.42 4.58 7.30
C LEU A 124 4.94 3.93 8.61
N PRO A 125 3.77 4.28 9.18
CA PRO A 125 3.28 3.62 10.39
C PRO A 125 3.01 2.13 10.19
N MET A 126 2.45 1.73 9.04
CA MET A 126 2.17 0.31 8.77
C MET A 126 3.43 -0.49 8.45
N ALA A 127 4.41 0.08 7.76
CA ALA A 127 5.72 -0.54 7.57
C ALA A 127 6.41 -0.78 8.91
N TRP A 128 6.36 0.20 9.81
CA TRP A 128 6.89 0.09 11.17
C TRP A 128 6.15 -0.98 11.99
N LEU A 129 4.82 -1.00 11.93
CA LEU A 129 4.00 -1.98 12.65
C LEU A 129 4.26 -3.40 12.13
N GLY A 130 4.34 -3.57 10.82
CA GLY A 130 4.74 -4.82 10.18
C GLY A 130 6.11 -5.28 10.66
N ALA A 131 7.08 -4.36 10.67
CA ALA A 131 8.43 -4.66 11.16
C ALA A 131 8.43 -5.10 12.64
N ARG A 132 7.66 -4.39 13.48
CA ARG A 132 7.50 -4.71 14.91
C ARG A 132 7.01 -6.13 15.15
N LEU A 133 6.05 -6.60 14.37
CA LEU A 133 5.50 -7.96 14.48
C LEU A 133 6.34 -9.00 13.74
N GLY A 134 7.16 -8.59 12.78
CA GLY A 134 8.07 -9.45 12.03
C GLY A 134 9.42 -9.70 12.73
N PHE A 135 9.75 -8.91 13.77
CA PHE A 135 10.99 -9.13 14.54
C PHE A 135 11.02 -10.53 15.16
N LYS A 136 12.23 -11.07 15.21
CA LYS A 136 12.56 -12.29 15.94
C LYS A 136 13.14 -11.95 17.30
#